data_AF-A0A374ULP6-F1
#
_entry.id   AF-A0A374ULP6-F1
#
_cell.length_a   1.000
_cell.length_b   1.000
_cell.length_c   1.000
_cell.angle_alpha   90.00
_cell.angle_beta   90.00
_cell.angle_gamma   90.00
#
_symmetry.space_group_name_H-M   'P 1'
#
loop_
_entity.id
_entity.type
_entity.pdbx_description
1 polymer ?
#
loop_
_entity_poly.entity_id
_entity_poly.type
_entity_poly.pdbx_seq_one_letter_code
_entity_poly.pdbx_strand_id
1 'polypeptide(L)'
;MNINEIYIQIAETENDSSLVELAKSEVMVIPVLINLMIDNADCRAENVLIELSEQTPLLLYPYFNYIAKALDRYNNFISWNIWQIVTNLLVADYLEMWEDIKEKYFNAFKSENIAEILILISTTKTVIKYKPDCKEKLLILLEECKNNNYKICNEPAPHLKTVVSNAIKEAITDL
;
A
#
# COMPACT_ATOMS: atom_id res chain seq x y z
N MET A 1 -3.87 -8.02 -26.95
CA MET A 1 -3.51 -9.44 -26.69
C MET A 1 -4.65 -10.19 -26.02
N ASN A 2 -4.72 -11.51 -26.21
CA ASN A 2 -5.58 -12.37 -25.39
C ASN A 2 -4.94 -12.62 -24.01
N ILE A 3 -5.69 -13.19 -23.06
CA ILE A 3 -5.21 -13.35 -21.68
C ILE A 3 -3.99 -14.28 -21.57
N ASN A 4 -3.92 -15.34 -22.39
CA ASN A 4 -2.80 -16.28 -22.37
C ASN A 4 -1.51 -15.63 -22.89
N GLU A 5 -1.62 -14.81 -23.94
CA GLU A 5 -0.49 -14.02 -24.46
C GLU A 5 0.04 -13.05 -23.40
N ILE A 6 -0.83 -12.46 -22.58
CA ILE A 6 -0.41 -11.58 -21.48
C ILE A 6 0.36 -12.34 -20.42
N TYR A 7 -0.13 -13.50 -19.98
CA TYR A 7 0.61 -14.33 -19.01
C TYR A 7 1.99 -14.72 -19.53
N ILE A 8 2.10 -15.08 -20.81
CA ILE A 8 3.38 -15.40 -21.45
C ILE A 8 4.31 -14.19 -21.43
N GLN A 9 3.83 -13.01 -21.86
CA GLN A 9 4.67 -11.81 -21.88
C GLN A 9 5.13 -11.37 -20.49
N ILE A 10 4.26 -11.46 -19.47
CA ILE A 10 4.64 -11.16 -18.08
C ILE A 10 5.78 -12.10 -17.64
N ALA A 11 5.66 -13.39 -17.96
CA ALA A 11 6.67 -14.40 -17.61
C ALA A 11 7.99 -14.22 -18.38
N GLU A 12 7.92 -13.82 -19.65
CA GLU A 12 9.09 -13.62 -20.53
C GLU A 12 9.79 -12.27 -20.28
N THR A 13 9.10 -11.29 -19.70
CA THR A 13 9.70 -10.00 -19.39
C THR A 13 10.75 -10.17 -18.30
N GLU A 14 12.01 -9.86 -18.60
CA GLU A 14 13.16 -10.18 -17.72
C GLU A 14 13.27 -9.31 -16.47
N ASN A 15 12.84 -8.03 -16.54
CA ASN A 15 12.99 -7.07 -15.45
C ASN A 15 11.71 -6.29 -15.17
N ASP A 16 11.62 -5.71 -13.97
CA ASP A 16 10.40 -5.05 -13.49
C ASP A 16 10.10 -3.75 -14.24
N SER A 17 11.13 -2.98 -14.62
CA SER A 17 10.95 -1.75 -15.39
C SER A 17 10.32 -1.99 -16.77
N SER A 18 10.75 -3.04 -17.47
CA SER A 18 10.12 -3.45 -18.73
C SER A 18 8.67 -3.89 -18.53
N LEU A 19 8.35 -4.52 -17.40
CA LEU A 19 7.01 -4.96 -17.08
C LEU A 19 6.09 -3.77 -16.71
N VAL A 20 6.63 -2.74 -16.07
CA VAL A 20 5.95 -1.45 -15.86
C VAL A 20 5.60 -0.79 -17.19
N GLU A 21 6.54 -0.73 -18.13
CA GLU A 21 6.29 -0.15 -19.46
C GLU A 21 5.27 -0.98 -20.27
N LEU A 22 5.33 -2.30 -20.17
CA LEU A 22 4.30 -3.18 -20.74
C LEU A 22 2.92 -2.90 -20.12
N ALA A 23 2.83 -2.75 -18.80
CA ALA A 23 1.57 -2.45 -18.12
C ALA A 23 0.98 -1.07 -18.49
N LYS A 24 1.83 -0.09 -18.79
CA LYS A 24 1.41 1.24 -19.27
C LYS A 24 0.86 1.22 -20.70
N SER A 25 1.35 0.30 -21.54
CA SER A 25 1.00 0.21 -22.97
C SER A 25 -0.13 -0.78 -23.24
N GLU A 26 -0.25 -1.85 -22.46
CA GLU A 26 -1.23 -2.92 -22.64
C GLU A 26 -2.19 -3.01 -21.45
N VAL A 27 -3.39 -2.44 -21.59
CA VAL A 27 -4.36 -2.24 -20.49
C VAL A 27 -4.73 -3.51 -19.71
N MET A 28 -4.68 -4.67 -20.37
CA MET A 28 -5.06 -5.95 -19.77
C MET A 28 -3.96 -6.57 -18.90
N VAL A 29 -2.75 -6.01 -18.90
CA VAL A 29 -1.65 -6.45 -18.03
C VAL A 29 -1.95 -6.10 -16.57
N ILE A 30 -2.49 -4.91 -16.31
CA ILE A 30 -2.83 -4.44 -14.95
C ILE A 30 -3.76 -5.41 -14.21
N PRO A 31 -4.94 -5.80 -14.73
CA PRO A 31 -5.82 -6.73 -14.02
C PRO A 31 -5.17 -8.12 -13.84
N VAL A 32 -4.29 -8.55 -14.73
CA VAL A 32 -3.54 -9.81 -14.56
C VAL A 32 -2.52 -9.70 -13.42
N LEU A 33 -1.76 -8.60 -13.35
CA LEU A 33 -0.85 -8.33 -12.24
C LEU A 33 -1.59 -8.24 -10.90
N ILE A 34 -2.76 -7.59 -10.87
CA ILE A 34 -3.57 -7.50 -9.65
C ILE A 34 -4.01 -8.90 -9.21
N ASN A 35 -4.45 -9.76 -10.13
CA ASN A 35 -4.81 -11.14 -9.78
C ASN A 35 -3.59 -11.96 -9.34
N LEU A 36 -2.42 -11.80 -9.96
CA LEU A 36 -1.19 -12.46 -9.51
C LEU A 36 -0.79 -12.03 -8.09
N MET A 37 -0.88 -10.72 -7.78
CA MET A 37 -0.64 -10.20 -6.44
C MET A 37 -1.67 -10.77 -5.43
N ILE A 38 -2.96 -10.67 -5.75
CA ILE A 38 -4.05 -11.00 -4.81
C ILE A 38 -4.24 -12.51 -4.66
N ASP A 39 -4.19 -13.32 -5.72
CA ASP A 39 -4.55 -14.74 -5.65
C ASP A 39 -3.32 -15.65 -5.57
N ASN A 40 -2.16 -15.20 -6.06
CA ASN A 40 -0.92 -15.99 -6.10
C ASN A 40 0.17 -15.49 -5.14
N ALA A 41 -0.05 -14.38 -4.42
CA ALA A 41 0.96 -13.75 -3.57
C ALA A 41 2.26 -13.45 -4.32
N ASP A 42 2.14 -13.06 -5.59
CA ASP A 42 3.29 -12.79 -6.46
C ASP A 42 3.95 -11.46 -6.09
N CYS A 43 5.11 -11.53 -5.42
CA CYS A 43 5.87 -10.36 -4.97
C CYS A 43 6.35 -9.47 -6.13
N ARG A 44 6.56 -10.04 -7.32
CA ARG A 44 6.99 -9.26 -8.48
C ARG A 44 5.84 -8.42 -8.99
N ALA A 45 4.65 -9.02 -9.11
CA ALA A 45 3.44 -8.31 -9.47
C ALA A 45 3.12 -7.19 -8.46
N GLU A 46 3.29 -7.47 -7.16
CA GLU A 46 3.14 -6.49 -6.08
C GLU A 46 4.08 -5.28 -6.27
N ASN A 47 5.38 -5.51 -6.46
CA ASN A 47 6.36 -4.44 -6.66
C ASN A 47 6.05 -3.58 -7.89
N VAL A 48 5.68 -4.22 -9.01
CA VAL A 48 5.28 -3.51 -10.23
C VAL A 48 4.03 -2.66 -9.99
N LEU A 49 3.05 -3.16 -9.23
CA LEU A 49 1.84 -2.40 -8.91
C LEU A 49 2.12 -1.22 -7.96
N ILE A 50 3.05 -1.37 -7.00
CA ILE A 50 3.53 -0.25 -6.19
C ILE A 50 4.13 0.82 -7.10
N GLU A 51 5.07 0.45 -7.98
CA GLU A 51 5.73 1.39 -8.90
C GLU A 51 4.72 2.08 -9.84
N LEU A 52 3.76 1.33 -10.40
CA LEU A 52 2.69 1.88 -11.22
C LEU A 52 1.77 2.83 -10.44
N SER A 53 1.49 2.55 -9.17
CA SER A 53 0.68 3.42 -8.32
C SER A 53 1.37 4.77 -8.05
N GLU A 54 2.70 4.77 -7.96
CA GLU A 54 3.51 5.97 -7.77
C GLU A 54 3.64 6.80 -9.05
N GLN A 55 3.92 6.13 -10.18
CA GLN A 55 4.21 6.82 -11.45
C GLN A 55 2.95 7.20 -12.23
N THR A 56 1.95 6.32 -12.24
CA THR A 56 0.76 6.43 -13.10
C THR A 56 -0.53 6.00 -12.37
N PRO A 57 -0.90 6.65 -11.25
CA PRO A 57 -2.02 6.24 -10.40
C PRO A 57 -3.36 6.17 -11.14
N LEU A 58 -3.56 7.00 -12.18
CA LEU A 58 -4.78 6.99 -13.00
C LEU A 58 -5.04 5.64 -13.69
N LEU A 59 -4.01 4.86 -14.00
CA LEU A 59 -4.19 3.53 -14.62
C LEU A 59 -4.68 2.48 -13.62
N LEU A 60 -4.32 2.63 -12.34
CA LEU A 60 -4.69 1.71 -11.28
C LEU A 60 -5.98 2.12 -10.56
N TYR A 61 -6.32 3.40 -10.55
CA TYR A 61 -7.50 3.93 -9.86
C TYR A 61 -8.82 3.20 -10.18
N PRO A 62 -9.11 2.77 -11.43
CA PRO A 62 -10.31 1.97 -11.72
C PRO A 62 -10.41 0.67 -10.90
N TYR A 63 -9.29 0.17 -10.40
CA TYR A 63 -9.20 -1.05 -9.61
C TYR A 63 -9.10 -0.79 -8.09
N PHE A 64 -9.18 0.46 -7.63
CA PHE A 64 -9.00 0.85 -6.22
C PHE A 64 -9.79 -0.05 -5.26
N ASN A 65 -11.11 -0.14 -5.46
CA ASN A 65 -11.98 -0.95 -4.60
C ASN A 65 -11.71 -2.45 -4.72
N TYR A 66 -11.24 -2.93 -5.88
CA TYR A 66 -10.88 -4.33 -6.06
C TYR A 66 -9.60 -4.67 -5.29
N ILE A 67 -8.58 -3.82 -5.40
CA ILE A 67 -7.32 -3.93 -4.65
C ILE A 67 -7.59 -3.82 -3.15
N ALA A 68 -8.38 -2.82 -2.72
CA ALA A 68 -8.67 -2.60 -1.31
C ALA A 68 -9.46 -3.76 -0.66
N LYS A 69 -10.29 -4.48 -1.43
CA LYS A 69 -10.97 -5.70 -0.92
C LYS A 69 -10.00 -6.82 -0.55
N ALA A 70 -8.77 -6.81 -1.07
CA ALA A 70 -7.78 -7.79 -0.64
C ALA A 70 -7.37 -7.60 0.83
N LEU A 71 -7.53 -6.41 1.40
CA LEU A 71 -7.31 -6.14 2.84
C LEU A 71 -8.25 -6.97 3.73
N ASP A 72 -9.42 -7.38 3.24
CA ASP A 72 -10.36 -8.22 4.00
C ASP A 72 -9.97 -9.71 4.00
N ARG A 73 -9.10 -10.12 3.08
CA ARG A 73 -8.71 -11.52 2.89
C ARG A 73 -7.45 -11.89 3.65
N TYR A 74 -6.61 -10.91 3.95
CA TYR A 74 -5.27 -11.11 4.49
C TYR A 74 -5.15 -10.54 5.90
N ASN A 75 -4.60 -11.34 6.81
CA ASN A 75 -4.11 -10.94 8.13
C ASN A 75 -2.56 -10.85 8.14
N ASN A 76 -1.92 -10.72 6.96
CA ASN A 76 -0.50 -11.05 6.74
C ASN A 76 0.23 -10.02 5.86
N PHE A 77 1.53 -10.20 5.67
CA PHE A 77 2.48 -9.34 4.92
C PHE A 77 1.94 -8.64 3.65
N ILE A 78 1.18 -9.35 2.78
CA ILE A 78 0.59 -8.81 1.53
C ILE A 78 -0.37 -7.64 1.80
N SER A 79 -1.06 -7.65 2.94
CA SER A 79 -2.00 -6.58 3.35
C SER A 79 -1.31 -5.22 3.48
N TRP A 80 -0.01 -5.21 3.80
CA TRP A 80 0.65 -3.96 4.21
C TRP A 80 1.00 -3.09 3.01
N ASN A 81 1.55 -3.67 1.95
CA ASN A 81 1.90 -2.95 0.73
C ASN A 81 0.66 -2.51 -0.06
N ILE A 82 -0.50 -3.18 0.15
CA ILE A 82 -1.78 -2.67 -0.36
C ILE A 82 -2.05 -1.26 0.16
N TRP A 83 -1.66 -0.93 1.41
CA TRP A 83 -1.78 0.46 1.91
C TRP A 83 -0.95 1.44 1.09
N GLN A 84 0.27 1.07 0.69
CA GLN A 84 1.09 1.92 -0.18
C GLN A 84 0.40 2.15 -1.53
N ILE A 85 -0.09 1.08 -2.17
CA ILE A 85 -0.83 1.19 -3.44
C ILE A 85 -2.04 2.12 -3.28
N VAL A 86 -2.98 1.83 -2.38
CA VAL A 86 -4.23 2.60 -2.27
C VAL A 86 -3.99 4.06 -1.86
N THR A 87 -2.98 4.34 -1.03
CA THR A 87 -2.68 5.72 -0.64
C THR A 87 -2.05 6.53 -1.78
N ASN A 88 -1.24 5.90 -2.64
CA ASN A 88 -0.72 6.54 -3.86
C ASN A 88 -1.84 6.91 -4.84
N LEU A 89 -2.90 6.09 -4.90
CA LEU A 89 -4.06 6.37 -5.76
C LEU A 89 -4.90 7.57 -5.31
N LEU A 90 -4.70 8.10 -4.09
CA LEU A 90 -5.50 9.22 -3.56
C LEU A 90 -5.37 10.51 -4.36
N VAL A 91 -4.27 10.69 -5.12
CA VAL A 91 -4.13 11.82 -6.05
C VAL A 91 -5.20 11.83 -7.14
N ALA A 92 -5.77 10.66 -7.46
CA ALA A 92 -6.80 10.46 -8.46
C ALA A 92 -8.17 10.14 -7.85
N ASP A 93 -8.36 10.32 -6.53
CA ASP A 93 -9.58 9.90 -5.83
C ASP A 93 -10.77 10.84 -5.99
N TYR A 94 -11.19 11.04 -7.24
CA TYR A 94 -12.33 11.89 -7.62
C TYR A 94 -13.69 11.27 -7.30
N LEU A 95 -13.77 9.96 -7.13
CA LEU A 95 -14.99 9.23 -6.78
C LEU A 95 -15.12 8.96 -5.28
N GLU A 96 -14.23 9.55 -4.46
CA GLU A 96 -14.23 9.45 -3.00
C GLU A 96 -14.18 8.00 -2.47
N MET A 97 -13.53 7.08 -3.19
CA MET A 97 -13.41 5.67 -2.78
C MET A 97 -12.60 5.50 -1.48
N TRP A 98 -11.79 6.49 -1.12
CA TRP A 98 -11.14 6.53 0.19
C TRP A 98 -12.12 6.44 1.36
N GLU A 99 -13.30 7.05 1.23
CA GLU A 99 -14.30 7.11 2.30
C GLU A 99 -14.76 5.71 2.74
N ASP A 100 -14.78 4.76 1.81
CA ASP A 100 -15.17 3.37 2.07
C ASP A 100 -14.12 2.59 2.89
N ILE A 101 -12.85 3.03 2.88
CA ILE A 101 -11.74 2.26 3.45
C ILE A 101 -10.98 2.98 4.57
N LYS A 102 -11.17 4.29 4.75
CA LYS A 102 -10.37 5.10 5.68
C LYS A 102 -10.41 4.61 7.12
N GLU A 103 -11.56 4.12 7.58
CA GLU A 103 -11.66 3.56 8.94
C GLU A 103 -10.86 2.26 9.09
N LYS A 104 -10.72 1.45 8.03
CA LYS A 104 -9.83 0.28 8.05
C LYS A 104 -8.37 0.73 8.13
N TYR A 105 -8.00 1.75 7.36
CA TYR A 105 -6.65 2.33 7.39
C TYR A 105 -6.30 2.85 8.80
N PHE A 106 -7.19 3.61 9.43
CA PHE A 106 -6.98 4.11 10.79
C PHE A 106 -6.87 2.99 11.82
N ASN A 107 -7.67 1.93 11.68
CA ASN A 107 -7.59 0.78 12.59
C ASN A 107 -6.29 -0.01 12.44
N ALA A 108 -5.65 0.01 11.25
CA ALA A 108 -4.38 -0.68 11.02
C ALA A 108 -3.23 -0.12 11.86
N PHE A 109 -3.30 1.14 12.32
CA PHE A 109 -2.33 1.73 13.26
C PHE A 109 -2.28 1.04 14.64
N LYS A 110 -3.27 0.19 14.95
CA LYS A 110 -3.30 -0.62 16.18
C LYS A 110 -2.49 -1.91 16.07
N SER A 111 -1.92 -2.21 14.90
CA SER A 111 -1.15 -3.43 14.67
C SER A 111 0.05 -3.53 15.60
N GLU A 112 0.28 -4.71 16.18
CA GLU A 112 1.51 -5.01 16.92
C GLU A 112 2.68 -5.35 15.97
N ASN A 113 2.40 -5.48 14.67
CA ASN A 113 3.40 -5.78 13.66
C ASN A 113 4.11 -4.51 13.20
N ILE A 114 5.42 -4.45 13.43
CA ILE A 114 6.23 -3.28 13.11
C ILE A 114 6.27 -2.96 11.62
N ALA A 115 6.31 -3.97 10.74
CA ALA A 115 6.44 -3.73 9.31
C ALA A 115 5.19 -3.06 8.72
N GLU A 116 4.01 -3.48 9.18
CA GLU A 116 2.74 -2.80 8.87
C GLU A 116 2.75 -1.34 9.33
N ILE A 117 3.17 -1.11 10.57
CA ILE A 117 3.21 0.23 11.16
C ILE A 117 4.17 1.16 10.41
N LEU A 118 5.33 0.66 9.99
CA LEU A 118 6.28 1.45 9.19
C LEU A 118 5.70 1.85 7.82
N ILE A 119 4.92 0.98 7.18
CA ILE A 119 4.24 1.30 5.91
C ILE A 119 3.11 2.33 6.15
N LEU A 120 2.33 2.19 7.22
CA LEU A 120 1.30 3.18 7.56
C LEU A 120 1.91 4.56 7.87
N ILE A 121 3.04 4.61 8.58
CA ILE A 121 3.78 5.84 8.84
C ILE A 121 4.28 6.47 7.53
N SER A 122 4.87 5.68 6.63
CA SER A 122 5.42 6.20 5.36
C SER A 122 4.33 6.77 4.44
N THR A 123 3.13 6.20 4.48
CA THR A 123 1.98 6.65 3.67
C THR A 123 1.26 7.88 4.26
N THR A 124 1.46 8.19 5.54
CA THR A 124 0.70 9.24 6.25
C THR A 124 0.81 10.62 5.59
N LYS A 125 2.01 11.02 5.13
CA LYS A 125 2.22 12.31 4.45
C LYS A 125 1.38 12.42 3.18
N THR A 126 1.30 11.34 2.41
CA THR A 126 0.49 11.26 1.18
C THR A 126 -0.99 11.36 1.50
N VAL A 127 -1.47 10.64 2.52
CA VAL A 127 -2.87 10.72 2.95
C VAL A 127 -3.22 12.14 3.37
N ILE A 128 -2.40 12.80 4.21
CA ILE A 128 -2.67 14.17 4.65
C ILE A 128 -2.69 15.15 3.47
N LYS A 129 -1.80 14.97 2.49
CA LYS A 129 -1.73 15.83 1.31
C LYS A 129 -3.03 15.80 0.50
N TYR A 130 -3.62 14.62 0.29
CA TYR A 130 -4.79 14.43 -0.57
C TYR A 130 -6.12 14.35 0.19
N LYS A 131 -6.08 14.10 1.50
CA LYS A 131 -7.21 14.01 2.43
C LYS A 131 -6.89 14.82 3.71
N PRO A 132 -6.82 16.15 3.63
CA PRO A 132 -6.34 17.00 4.72
C PRO A 132 -7.23 16.97 5.98
N ASP A 133 -8.50 16.60 5.83
CA ASP A 133 -9.44 16.35 6.93
C ASP A 133 -8.99 15.18 7.83
N CYS A 134 -8.16 14.27 7.31
CA CYS A 134 -7.61 13.17 8.09
C CYS A 134 -6.43 13.57 9.00
N LYS A 135 -5.87 14.80 8.86
CA LYS A 135 -4.62 15.22 9.52
C LYS A 135 -4.65 15.06 11.04
N GLU A 136 -5.68 15.58 11.70
CA GLU A 136 -5.79 15.54 13.16
C GLU A 136 -5.80 14.10 13.69
N LYS A 137 -6.64 13.24 13.10
CA LYS A 137 -6.75 11.83 13.47
C LYS A 137 -5.43 11.08 13.26
N LEU A 138 -4.74 11.32 12.13
CA LEU A 138 -3.47 10.67 11.84
C LEU A 138 -2.36 11.10 12.81
N LEU A 139 -2.28 12.37 13.19
CA LEU A 139 -1.29 12.82 14.17
C LEU A 139 -1.50 12.16 15.54
N ILE A 140 -2.75 11.97 15.96
CA ILE A 140 -3.08 11.24 17.19
C ILE A 140 -2.62 9.77 17.09
N LEU A 141 -2.97 9.09 16.00
CA LEU A 141 -2.60 7.68 15.78
C LEU A 141 -1.07 7.49 15.75
N LEU A 142 -0.33 8.40 15.11
CA LEU A 142 1.14 8.36 15.12
C LEU A 142 1.71 8.48 16.54
N GLU A 143 1.14 9.35 17.39
CA GLU A 143 1.58 9.46 18.78
C GLU A 143 1.30 8.18 19.58
N GLU A 144 0.13 7.56 19.36
CA GLU A 144 -0.23 6.28 19.98
C GLU A 144 0.76 5.16 19.58
N CYS A 145 1.21 5.12 18.33
CA CYS A 145 2.20 4.16 17.85
C CYS A 145 3.52 4.20 18.64
N LYS A 146 3.95 5.35 19.16
CA LYS A 146 5.19 5.43 19.97
C LYS A 146 5.12 4.58 21.24
N ASN A 147 3.91 4.37 21.75
CA ASN A 147 3.68 3.68 23.01
C ASN A 147 3.29 2.21 22.84
N ASN A 148 3.03 1.75 21.62
CA ASN A 148 2.56 0.40 21.33
C ASN A 148 3.56 -0.70 21.76
N ASN A 149 3.05 -1.90 22.05
CA ASN A 149 3.82 -3.05 22.51
C ASN A 149 4.19 -3.96 21.34
N TYR A 150 5.16 -3.52 20.56
CA TYR A 150 5.66 -4.27 19.41
C TYR A 150 6.23 -5.63 19.78
N LYS A 151 6.03 -6.60 18.89
CA LYS A 151 6.54 -7.96 19.04
C LYS A 151 7.30 -8.42 17.80
N ILE A 152 8.34 -9.23 18.00
CA ILE A 152 9.00 -10.00 16.95
C ILE A 152 8.85 -11.47 17.33
N CYS A 153 8.29 -12.29 16.45
CA CYS A 153 8.03 -13.71 16.74
C CYS A 153 7.27 -13.92 18.08
N ASN A 154 6.29 -13.06 18.36
CA ASN A 154 5.49 -13.00 19.60
C ASN A 154 6.25 -12.58 20.88
N GLU A 155 7.53 -12.24 20.80
CA GLU A 155 8.32 -11.75 21.93
C GLU A 155 8.33 -10.22 21.97
N PRO A 156 8.18 -9.58 23.15
CA PRO A 156 8.24 -8.12 23.29
C PRO A 156 9.56 -7.53 22.75
N ALA A 157 9.45 -6.52 21.90
CA ALA A 157 10.59 -5.87 21.24
C ALA A 157 10.60 -4.35 21.52
N PRO A 158 10.92 -3.92 22.76
CA PRO A 158 10.81 -2.52 23.18
C PRO A 158 11.72 -1.56 22.40
N HIS A 159 12.84 -2.04 21.86
CA HIS A 159 13.75 -1.25 21.02
C HIS A 159 13.07 -0.72 19.74
N LEU A 160 12.00 -1.37 19.27
CA LEU A 160 11.23 -0.93 18.11
C LEU A 160 10.48 0.38 18.36
N LYS A 161 10.20 0.76 19.62
CA LYS A 161 9.61 2.08 19.93
C LYS A 161 10.49 3.23 19.44
N THR A 162 11.81 3.07 19.51
CA THR A 162 12.77 4.06 18.99
C THR A 162 12.75 4.11 17.47
N VAL A 163 12.67 2.94 16.81
CA VAL A 163 12.56 2.85 15.34
C VAL A 163 11.30 3.57 14.85
N VAL A 164 10.15 3.28 15.46
CA VAL A 164 8.88 3.94 15.16
C VAL A 164 8.94 5.44 15.42
N SER A 165 9.53 5.85 16.54
CA SER A 165 9.66 7.28 16.86
C SER A 165 10.50 8.04 15.84
N ASN A 166 11.55 7.41 15.28
CA ASN A 166 12.36 8.02 14.23
C ASN A 166 11.60 8.07 12.91
N ALA A 167 10.94 6.97 12.52
CA ALA A 167 10.13 6.93 11.30
C ALA A 167 9.00 7.99 11.33
N ILE A 168 8.34 8.18 12.47
CA ILE A 168 7.32 9.22 12.64
C ILE A 168 7.93 10.59 12.43
N LYS A 169 9.08 10.89 13.07
CA LYS A 169 9.76 12.19 12.91
C LYS A 169 10.02 12.45 11.43
N GLU A 170 10.61 11.51 10.72
CA GLU A 170 10.89 11.62 9.28
C GLU A 170 9.62 11.86 8.46
N ALA A 171 8.57 11.08 8.70
CA ALA A 171 7.31 11.20 7.96
C ALA A 171 6.62 12.56 8.15
N ILE A 172 6.79 13.21 9.30
CA ILE A 172 6.14 14.47 9.65
C ILE A 172 7.05 15.70 9.60
N THR A 173 8.34 15.57 9.22
CA THR A 173 9.34 16.65 9.31
C THR A 173 8.95 17.92 8.53
N ASP A 174 8.03 17.84 7.57
CA ASP A 174 7.57 18.99 6.74
C ASP A 174 6.04 19.02 6.53
N LEU A 175 5.25 18.53 7.49
CA LEU A 175 3.77 18.51 7.45
C LEU A 175 3.11 19.81 7.93
#